data_AF-A0A174H4I1-F1
#
_entry.id   AF-A0A174H4I1-F1
#
_cell.length_a   1.000
_cell.length_b   1.000
_cell.length_c   1.000
_cell.angle_alpha   90.00
_cell.angle_beta   90.00
_cell.angle_gamma   90.00
#
_symmetry.space_group_name_H-M   'P 1'
#
loop_
_entity.id
_entity.type
_entity.pdbx_description
1 polymer ?
#
loop_
_entity_poly.entity_id
_entity_poly.type
_entity_poly.pdbx_seq_one_letter_code
_entity_poly.pdbx_strand_id
1 'polypeptide(L)'
;MKFLQKLGKALMLPVAVLPICGILMGIGYRLCPATMQGGDISGVVNLIGLFLVKAGAALIDNMAILFAIGVGVGMSEKNDGTGGIAALAS
;
A
#
# COMPACT_ATOMS: atom_id res chain seq x y z
N MET A 1 -1.99 5.80 -28.90
CA MET A 1 -1.38 4.63 -28.23
C MET A 1 -0.39 4.97 -27.12
N LYS A 2 0.43 6.05 -27.24
CA LYS A 2 1.40 6.44 -26.20
C LYS A 2 0.78 6.80 -24.84
N PHE A 3 -0.41 7.39 -24.82
CA PHE A 3 -1.13 7.72 -23.58
C PHE A 3 -1.45 6.49 -22.73
N LEU A 4 -2.08 5.46 -23.32
CA LEU A 4 -2.43 4.22 -22.61
C LEU A 4 -1.19 3.47 -22.10
N GLN A 5 -0.09 3.48 -22.84
CA GLN A 5 1.19 2.93 -22.36
C GLN A 5 1.76 3.74 -21.19
N LYS A 6 1.66 5.08 -21.22
CA LYS A 6 2.10 5.95 -20.11
C LYS A 6 1.24 5.70 -18.86
N LEU A 7 -0.08 5.61 -19.03
CA LEU A 7 -1.01 5.28 -17.96
C LEU A 7 -0.72 3.89 -17.37
N GLY A 8 -0.51 2.87 -18.22
CA GLY A 8 -0.14 1.52 -17.75
C GLY A 8 1.16 1.51 -16.94
N LYS A 9 2.17 2.30 -17.34
CA LYS A 9 3.40 2.48 -16.57
C LYS A 9 3.18 3.22 -15.25
N ALA A 10 2.31 4.24 -15.24
CA ALA A 10 1.97 4.97 -14.02
C ALA A 10 1.28 4.07 -12.97
N LEU A 11 0.40 3.17 -13.44
CA LEU A 11 -0.27 2.18 -12.59
C LEU A 11 0.69 1.13 -12.01
N MET A 12 1.89 0.94 -12.58
CA MET A 12 2.88 0.02 -12.01
C MET A 12 3.47 0.51 -10.68
N LEU A 13 3.49 1.84 -10.44
CA LEU A 13 4.09 2.41 -9.22
C LEU A 13 3.32 1.99 -7.94
N PRO A 14 1.99 2.12 -7.86
CA PRO A 14 1.22 1.57 -6.74
C PRO A 14 1.25 0.05 -6.67
N VAL A 15 1.17 -0.64 -7.82
CA VAL A 15 1.16 -2.12 -7.87
C VAL A 15 2.45 -2.71 -7.28
N ALA A 16 3.59 -2.02 -7.42
CA ALA A 16 4.85 -2.42 -6.83
C ALA A 16 4.85 -2.46 -5.29
N VAL A 17 3.86 -1.85 -4.61
CA VAL A 17 3.73 -1.92 -3.14
C VAL A 17 3.01 -3.18 -2.65
N LEU A 18 2.22 -3.84 -3.51
CA LEU A 18 1.42 -5.02 -3.13
C LEU A 18 2.26 -6.19 -2.58
N PRO A 19 3.46 -6.51 -3.11
CA PRO A 19 4.32 -7.55 -2.54
C PRO A 19 4.73 -7.25 -1.09
N ILE A 20 5.00 -5.98 -0.79
CA ILE A 20 5.38 -5.54 0.55
C ILE A 20 4.18 -5.67 1.51
N CYS A 21 2.97 -5.31 1.07
CA CYS A 21 1.75 -5.56 1.85
C CYS A 21 1.62 -7.05 2.21
N GLY A 22 1.80 -7.93 1.24
CA GLY A 22 1.74 -9.38 1.45
C GLY A 22 2.78 -9.90 2.44
N ILE A 23 4.02 -9.41 2.36
CA ILE A 23 5.10 -9.79 3.28
C ILE A 23 4.79 -9.30 4.71
N LEU A 24 4.38 -8.03 4.86
CA LEU A 24 4.04 -7.45 6.16
C LEU A 24 2.90 -8.21 6.83
N MET A 25 1.82 -8.46 6.11
CA MET A 25 0.67 -9.19 6.64
C MET A 25 1.01 -10.67 6.88
N GLY A 26 1.75 -11.32 5.99
CA GLY A 26 2.15 -12.73 6.14
C GLY A 26 3.01 -12.97 7.37
N ILE A 27 4.01 -12.11 7.62
CA ILE A 27 4.83 -12.16 8.83
C ILE A 27 3.98 -11.78 10.05
N GLY A 28 3.16 -10.74 9.94
CA GLY A 28 2.30 -10.28 11.02
C GLY A 28 1.33 -11.36 11.52
N TYR A 29 0.65 -12.06 10.60
CA TYR A 29 -0.24 -13.17 10.92
C TYR A 29 0.50 -14.38 11.49
N ARG A 30 1.75 -14.61 11.08
CA ARG A 30 2.57 -15.69 11.64
C ARG A 30 3.05 -15.38 13.06
N LEU A 31 3.37 -14.12 13.36
CA LEU A 31 3.76 -13.68 14.71
C LEU A 31 2.54 -13.57 15.64
N CYS A 32 1.40 -13.13 15.12
CA CYS A 32 0.17 -12.94 15.87
C CYS A 32 -1.03 -13.65 15.19
N PRO A 33 -1.17 -14.98 15.31
CA PRO A 33 -2.31 -15.70 14.75
C PRO A 33 -3.64 -15.32 15.41
N ALA A 34 -3.59 -14.74 16.62
CA ALA A 34 -4.75 -14.22 17.34
C ALA A 34 -5.44 -13.07 16.62
N THR A 35 -4.73 -12.31 15.77
CA THR A 35 -5.33 -11.23 14.95
C THR A 35 -6.41 -11.74 13.98
N MET A 36 -6.36 -13.00 13.55
CA MET A 36 -7.37 -13.59 12.66
C MET A 36 -8.48 -14.33 13.42
N GLN A 37 -8.18 -14.82 14.63
CA GLN A 37 -9.06 -15.71 15.40
C GLN A 37 -9.80 -15.00 16.54
N GLY A 38 -9.56 -13.70 16.75
CA GLY A 38 -10.23 -12.91 17.79
C GLY A 38 -9.78 -13.27 19.23
N GLY A 39 -8.56 -13.79 19.38
CA GLY A 39 -8.00 -14.15 20.69
C GLY A 39 -7.35 -12.96 21.42
N ASP A 40 -7.05 -13.15 22.70
CA ASP A 40 -6.42 -12.12 23.54
C ASP A 40 -4.99 -11.82 23.05
N ILE A 41 -4.71 -10.56 22.73
CA ILE A 41 -3.42 -10.11 22.20
C ILE A 41 -2.55 -9.67 23.37
N SER A 42 -1.88 -10.63 24.00
CA SER A 42 -0.93 -10.35 25.09
C SER A 42 0.50 -10.75 24.70
N GLY A 43 1.47 -9.89 25.04
CA GLY A 43 2.90 -10.10 24.78
C GLY A 43 3.49 -9.26 23.64
N VAL A 44 4.78 -8.94 23.75
CA VAL A 44 5.51 -8.04 22.83
C VAL A 44 5.53 -8.58 21.40
N VAL A 45 5.70 -9.89 21.21
CA VAL A 45 5.72 -10.52 19.88
C VAL A 45 4.37 -10.41 19.18
N ASN A 46 3.28 -10.56 19.93
CA ASN A 46 1.92 -10.43 19.42
C ASN A 46 1.60 -8.98 19.03
N LEU A 47 2.05 -8.00 19.82
CA LEU A 47 1.91 -6.57 19.49
C LEU A 47 2.67 -6.19 18.22
N ILE A 48 3.90 -6.72 18.04
CA ILE A 48 4.67 -6.54 16.82
C ILE A 48 3.92 -7.16 15.63
N GLY A 49 3.40 -8.39 15.78
CA GLY A 49 2.60 -9.05 14.75
C GLY A 49 1.36 -8.24 14.36
N LEU A 50 0.60 -7.74 15.34
CA LEU A 50 -0.56 -6.87 15.12
C LEU A 50 -0.16 -5.58 14.39
N PHE A 51 0.95 -4.94 14.77
CA PHE A 51 1.46 -3.75 14.09
C PHE A 51 1.79 -4.03 12.62
N LEU A 52 2.45 -5.15 12.32
CA LEU A 52 2.76 -5.57 10.95
C LEU A 52 1.50 -5.83 10.12
N VAL A 53 0.50 -6.51 10.68
CA VAL A 53 -0.80 -6.72 10.02
C VAL A 53 -1.48 -5.38 9.75
N LYS A 54 -1.53 -4.48 10.74
CA LYS A 54 -2.13 -3.14 10.59
C LYS A 54 -1.41 -2.29 9.56
N ALA A 55 -0.07 -2.35 9.51
CA ALA A 55 0.72 -1.62 8.53
C ALA A 55 0.43 -2.11 7.10
N GLY A 56 0.37 -3.43 6.89
CA GLY A 56 0.01 -4.00 5.59
C GLY A 56 -1.45 -3.73 5.20
N ALA A 57 -2.38 -3.82 6.15
CA ALA A 57 -3.79 -3.51 5.94
C ALA A 57 -3.99 -2.03 5.56
N ALA A 58 -3.32 -1.10 6.25
CA ALA A 58 -3.41 0.33 5.97
C ALA A 58 -3.03 0.67 4.52
N LEU A 59 -2.06 -0.05 3.94
CA LEU A 59 -1.71 0.11 2.52
C LEU A 59 -2.83 -0.37 1.60
N ILE A 60 -3.47 -1.50 1.90
CA ILE A 60 -4.57 -2.04 1.10
C ILE A 60 -5.83 -1.16 1.23
N ASP A 61 -6.17 -0.76 2.46
CA ASP A 61 -7.34 0.07 2.77
C ASP A 61 -7.27 1.45 2.09
N ASN A 62 -6.05 1.97 1.89
CA ASN A 62 -5.82 3.25 1.22
C ASN A 62 -5.33 3.09 -0.23
N MET A 63 -5.60 1.96 -0.88
CA MET A 63 -5.21 1.71 -2.27
C MET A 63 -5.72 2.78 -3.23
N ALA A 64 -6.95 3.28 -3.04
CA ALA A 64 -7.50 4.33 -3.88
C ALA A 64 -6.62 5.60 -3.89
N ILE A 65 -6.15 6.02 -2.71
CA ILE A 65 -5.27 7.18 -2.53
C ILE A 65 -3.90 6.92 -3.17
N LEU A 66 -3.32 5.73 -2.92
CA LEU A 66 -2.05 5.33 -3.50
C LEU A 66 -2.09 5.29 -5.03
N PHE A 67 -3.20 4.85 -5.62
CA PHE A 67 -3.42 4.89 -7.06
C PHE A 67 -3.63 6.31 -7.59
N ALA A 68 -4.40 7.16 -6.91
CA ALA A 68 -4.58 8.56 -7.30
C ALA A 68 -3.24 9.30 -7.37
N ILE A 69 -2.42 9.19 -6.32
CA ILE A 69 -1.09 9.79 -6.26
C ILE A 69 -0.17 9.15 -7.30
N GLY A 70 -0.12 7.82 -7.39
CA GLY A 70 0.80 7.12 -8.30
C GLY A 70 0.48 7.38 -9.79
N VAL A 71 -0.79 7.47 -10.14
CA VAL A 71 -1.21 7.89 -11.49
C VAL A 71 -0.85 9.35 -11.74
N GLY A 72 -1.10 10.25 -10.79
CA GLY A 72 -0.73 11.67 -10.90
C GLY A 72 0.77 11.88 -11.12
N VAL A 73 1.61 11.19 -10.33
CA VAL A 73 3.07 11.23 -10.49
C VAL A 73 3.48 10.63 -11.84
N GLY A 74 3.03 9.42 -12.18
CA GLY A 74 3.44 8.74 -13.42
C GLY A 74 2.93 9.39 -14.71
N MET A 75 1.85 10.18 -14.61
CA MET A 75 1.33 10.97 -15.73
C MET A 75 1.97 12.36 -15.84
N SER A 76 2.61 12.86 -14.78
CA SER A 76 3.33 14.14 -14.78
C SER A 76 4.51 14.14 -15.77
N GLU A 77 4.94 15.32 -16.18
CA GLU A 77 6.19 15.48 -16.92
C GLU A 77 7.34 15.38 -15.91
N LYS A 78 8.29 14.46 -16.17
CA LYS A 78 9.44 14.14 -15.28
C LYS A 78 9.12 13.40 -13.97
N ASN A 79 7.91 12.87 -13.79
CA ASN A 79 7.50 12.19 -12.54
C ASN A 79 7.63 13.08 -11.30
N ASP A 80 7.29 14.37 -11.43
CA ASP A 80 7.34 15.30 -10.31
C ASP A 80 6.25 14.98 -9.28
N GLY A 81 6.63 15.02 -8.00
CA GLY A 81 5.72 14.79 -6.87
C GLY A 81 4.57 15.80 -6.79
N THR A 82 4.74 17.00 -7.34
CA THR A 82 3.65 17.99 -7.47
C THR A 82 2.46 17.46 -8.26
N GLY A 83 2.69 16.62 -9.28
CA GLY A 83 1.62 15.95 -10.03
C GLY A 83 0.82 14.96 -9.18
N GLY A 84 1.49 14.30 -8.23
CA GLY A 84 0.83 13.41 -7.27
C GLY A 84 -0.07 14.17 -6.29
N ILE A 85 0.40 15.32 -5.79
CA ILE A 85 -0.38 16.16 -4.88
C ILE A 85 -1.59 16.77 -5.60
N ALA A 86 -1.41 17.24 -6.84
CA ALA A 86 -2.51 17.75 -7.66
C ALA A 86 -3.58 16.68 -7.91
N ALA A 87 -3.17 15.44 -8.22
CA ALA A 87 -4.09 14.33 -8.45
C ALA A 87 -4.82 13.87 -7.17
N LEU A 88 -4.23 14.07 -5.99
CA LEU A 88 -4.89 13.80 -4.71
C LEU A 88 -5.95 14.85 -4.36
N ALA A 89 -5.70 16.13 -4.71
CA ALA A 89 -6.56 17.26 -4.40
C ALA A 89 -7.68 17.52 -5.44
N SER A 90 -7.63 16.83 -6.59
CA SER A 90 -8.61 16.94 -7.69
C SER A 90 -9.69 15.88 -7.59
#